data_AF-A0A3F3PLV4-F1
#
_entry.id   AF-A0A3F3PLV4-F1
#
_cell.length_a   1.000
_cell.length_b   1.000
_cell.length_c   1.000
_cell.angle_alpha   90.00
_cell.angle_beta   90.00
_cell.angle_gamma   90.00
#
_symmetry.space_group_name_H-M   'P 1'
#
loop_
_entity.id
_entity.type
_entity.pdbx_description
1 polymer ?
#
loop_
_entity_poly.entity_id
_entity_poly.type
_entity_poly.pdbx_seq_one_letter_code
_entity_poly.pdbx_strand_id
1 'polypeptide(L)'
;MPSLLHSLRTSPFLRSKPPPLNPISYLYTSKRHLGIPPAYLLDDYIPRYQLLSSIDASKKRSLAYAHLQNCNLCPRRCGVNRYHETGMCMIGAETAKVNTIAPHRGEEPCIQGFHGSGSVFFSGCNMRCVFCQNHDIAHKKAGHDLTPTELAEWYMKLQTVGNVHNINLVTPEHVVPQVVLSILDARDMGLKIPIVYNTSSFDSLDSLHLLDGLVDIYLPDFKVWKGSTAKRLLKAEEYVETAKESIKEMHRQVGDLSFTSDGIAKKGVLLRHLVMPGLEDEGREIVRWLAENVSRDLYVHVMEQYRPDAYRAVLSLWDDLYPQTSNTVDQYLTYKDVTPASFHSLFRLRHRLQRIVRFTYFPTISTLLIKVLTPASEKAYLIFANGTVTNPINMRTELVEREPLGSATYTASALAPGSQKEADTGLKNGLLRPDDATDWPQLVIESGVSGSLHRLRQDVNWWIGCSEGMVLLVLLLVVDCGQRRLIIEKYFPQQLRQGGGGGPVTRAQAAHGRMDDGFVPQLVATTVVDMRADPPAVEGPPVVLEFERVVGRRPVGPSECDIVFEAKDLVEIGGIVLRWIP
;
A
#
# COMPACT_ATOMS: atom_id res chain seq x y z
N MET A 1 38.72 -40.46 52.32
CA MET A 1 38.13 -39.96 53.59
C MET A 1 37.85 -38.46 53.43
N PRO A 2 36.73 -37.95 53.96
CA PRO A 2 35.68 -37.38 53.11
C PRO A 2 35.38 -35.89 53.34
N SER A 3 34.41 -35.39 52.54
CA SER A 3 33.43 -34.31 52.84
C SER A 3 33.80 -32.90 52.33
N LEU A 4 32.94 -32.08 51.71
CA LEU A 4 31.47 -32.03 51.46
C LEU A 4 31.22 -31.21 50.16
N LEU A 5 30.45 -31.72 49.18
CA LEU A 5 29.05 -31.32 48.81
C LEU A 5 28.92 -29.86 48.32
N HIS A 6 28.47 -29.58 47.09
CA HIS A 6 27.04 -29.73 46.72
C HIS A 6 26.80 -29.90 45.19
N SER A 7 25.93 -30.87 44.90
CA SER A 7 25.09 -31.12 43.72
C SER A 7 24.66 -29.86 42.94
N LEU A 8 24.69 -29.83 41.61
CA LEU A 8 23.57 -30.25 40.75
C LEU A 8 24.04 -30.70 39.35
N ARG A 9 23.46 -31.82 38.90
CA ARG A 9 23.83 -32.68 37.76
C ARG A 9 23.43 -32.09 36.40
N THR A 10 24.34 -32.18 35.42
CA THR A 10 24.03 -32.11 33.98
C THR A 10 24.80 -33.20 33.22
N SER A 11 24.11 -34.26 32.78
CA SER A 11 24.54 -35.15 31.67
C SER A 11 23.47 -36.23 31.36
N PRO A 12 23.50 -36.91 30.20
CA PRO A 12 22.44 -36.81 29.20
C PRO A 12 21.67 -38.13 29.05
N PHE A 13 20.34 -38.07 29.01
CA PHE A 13 19.54 -39.26 28.72
C PHE A 13 19.54 -39.58 27.22
N LEU A 14 20.05 -40.77 26.96
CA LEU A 14 20.01 -41.53 25.71
C LEU A 14 18.64 -41.44 25.00
N ARG A 15 18.68 -41.20 23.69
CA ARG A 15 17.53 -41.36 22.79
C ARG A 15 17.07 -42.82 22.78
N SER A 16 15.97 -43.12 23.47
CA SER A 16 15.21 -44.35 23.24
C SER A 16 14.34 -44.19 21.99
N LYS A 17 14.50 -45.09 21.01
CA LYS A 17 13.57 -45.21 19.86
C LYS A 17 12.15 -45.50 20.37
N PRO A 18 11.11 -44.90 19.77
CA PRO A 18 9.73 -45.23 20.12
C PRO A 18 9.39 -46.68 19.72
N PRO A 19 8.46 -47.34 20.42
CA PRO A 19 8.05 -48.71 20.10
C PRO A 19 7.31 -48.76 18.75
N PRO A 20 7.32 -49.89 18.04
CA PRO A 20 6.58 -50.03 16.79
C PRO A 20 5.08 -50.01 17.09
N LEU A 21 4.35 -49.16 16.36
CA LEU A 21 2.89 -49.07 16.43
C LEU A 21 2.26 -50.35 15.88
N ASN A 22 1.37 -50.94 16.70
CA ASN A 22 0.56 -52.11 16.38
C ASN A 22 -0.39 -51.81 15.20
N PRO A 23 -0.48 -52.65 14.16
CA PRO A 23 -1.29 -52.35 12.99
C PRO A 23 -2.68 -53.01 13.07
N ILE A 24 -3.42 -52.85 14.17
CA ILE A 24 -4.88 -53.13 14.22
C ILE A 24 -5.50 -52.22 15.29
N SER A 25 -6.04 -51.06 14.88
CA SER A 25 -7.20 -50.37 15.52
C SER A 25 -7.53 -49.01 14.87
N TYR A 26 -7.36 -48.84 13.56
CA TYR A 26 -7.88 -47.67 12.82
C TYR A 26 -8.94 -48.11 11.82
N LEU A 27 -10.08 -48.59 12.34
CA LEU A 27 -11.31 -48.71 11.59
C LEU A 27 -12.40 -48.01 12.38
N TYR A 28 -12.50 -46.70 12.18
CA TYR A 28 -13.73 -45.93 12.00
C TYR A 28 -13.33 -44.48 11.68
N THR A 29 -12.67 -44.28 10.55
CA THR A 29 -12.76 -42.99 9.87
C THR A 29 -14.19 -42.90 9.35
N SER A 30 -14.99 -42.02 9.95
CA SER A 30 -16.22 -41.55 9.32
C SER A 30 -15.84 -41.06 7.92
N LYS A 31 -16.17 -41.83 6.88
CA LYS A 31 -16.16 -41.35 5.50
C LYS A 31 -17.14 -40.17 5.45
N ARG A 32 -16.66 -38.94 5.64
CA ARG A 32 -17.43 -37.76 5.24
C ARG A 32 -17.62 -37.90 3.74
N HIS A 33 -18.83 -38.23 3.34
CA HIS A 33 -19.20 -38.18 1.94
C HIS A 33 -19.07 -36.71 1.56
N LEU A 34 -18.19 -36.38 0.61
CA LEU A 34 -18.13 -35.09 -0.07
C LEU A 34 -19.39 -34.95 -0.94
N GLY A 35 -20.55 -34.94 -0.29
CA GLY A 35 -21.86 -34.71 -0.87
C GLY A 35 -22.50 -33.57 -0.09
N ILE A 36 -23.09 -32.62 -0.82
CA ILE A 36 -23.92 -31.58 -0.21
C ILE A 36 -25.00 -32.29 0.62
N PRO A 37 -25.14 -32.00 1.93
CA PRO A 37 -26.13 -32.68 2.75
C PRO A 37 -27.53 -32.49 2.13
N PRO A 38 -28.42 -33.51 2.18
CA PRO A 38 -29.74 -33.42 1.55
C PRO A 38 -30.56 -32.20 1.97
N ALA A 39 -30.33 -31.67 3.17
CA ALA A 39 -30.98 -30.45 3.67
C ALA A 39 -30.63 -29.17 2.90
N TYR A 40 -29.52 -29.15 2.16
CA TYR A 40 -29.08 -28.02 1.34
C TYR A 40 -29.17 -28.31 -0.16
N LEU A 41 -29.80 -29.43 -0.54
CA LEU A 41 -30.07 -29.78 -1.93
C LEU A 41 -31.48 -29.35 -2.33
N LEU A 42 -31.57 -28.72 -3.49
CA LEU A 42 -32.81 -28.29 -4.12
C LEU A 42 -33.00 -29.13 -5.39
N ASP A 43 -34.19 -29.70 -5.56
CA ASP A 43 -34.55 -30.42 -6.78
C ASP A 43 -34.72 -29.44 -7.95
N ASP A 44 -35.56 -28.43 -7.74
CA ASP A 44 -35.79 -27.30 -8.65
C ASP A 44 -35.77 -25.97 -7.87
N TYR A 45 -35.50 -24.86 -8.56
CA TYR A 45 -35.52 -23.53 -7.95
C TYR A 45 -36.19 -22.49 -8.85
N ILE A 46 -37.17 -21.80 -8.29
CA ILE A 46 -37.82 -20.62 -8.89
C ILE A 46 -37.25 -19.38 -8.21
N PRO A 47 -36.63 -18.44 -8.96
CA PRO A 47 -36.12 -17.21 -8.38
C PRO A 47 -37.19 -16.42 -7.62
N ARG A 48 -36.82 -15.84 -6.47
CA ARG A 48 -37.76 -15.21 -5.53
C ARG A 48 -38.54 -14.07 -6.17
N TYR A 49 -37.91 -13.30 -7.06
CA TYR A 49 -38.57 -12.20 -7.76
C TYR A 49 -39.75 -12.67 -8.63
N GLN A 50 -39.76 -13.93 -9.10
CA GLN A 50 -40.88 -14.47 -9.87
C GLN A 50 -42.10 -14.78 -9.00
N LEU A 51 -41.89 -15.04 -7.71
CA LEU A 51 -42.95 -15.38 -6.75
C LEU A 51 -43.74 -14.16 -6.26
N LEU A 52 -43.31 -12.95 -6.62
CA LEU A 52 -43.98 -11.72 -6.21
C LEU A 52 -45.35 -11.59 -6.87
N SER A 53 -46.37 -11.20 -6.09
CA SER A 53 -47.64 -10.77 -6.68
C SER A 53 -47.46 -9.47 -7.48
N SER A 54 -48.41 -9.13 -8.36
CA SER A 54 -48.43 -7.85 -9.06
C SER A 54 -48.53 -6.66 -8.07
N ILE A 55 -49.22 -6.87 -6.95
CA ILE A 55 -49.37 -5.89 -5.87
C ILE A 55 -48.02 -5.64 -5.18
N ASP A 56 -47.29 -6.71 -4.83
CA ASP A 56 -46.00 -6.58 -4.15
C ASP A 56 -44.94 -5.96 -5.05
N ALA A 57 -44.92 -6.35 -6.33
CA ALA A 57 -44.08 -5.72 -7.34
C ALA A 57 -44.36 -4.22 -7.45
N SER A 58 -45.63 -3.81 -7.55
CA SER A 58 -46.02 -2.40 -7.61
C SER A 58 -45.62 -1.61 -6.36
N LYS A 59 -45.84 -2.18 -5.17
CA LYS A 59 -45.38 -1.57 -3.90
C LYS A 59 -43.87 -1.37 -3.88
N LYS A 60 -43.09 -2.36 -4.33
CA LYS A 60 -41.63 -2.24 -4.42
C LYS A 60 -41.20 -1.15 -5.41
N ARG A 61 -41.84 -1.03 -6.57
CA ARG A 61 -41.59 0.08 -7.51
C ARG A 61 -41.84 1.44 -6.85
N SER A 62 -42.97 1.58 -6.17
CA SER A 62 -43.32 2.82 -5.46
C SER A 62 -42.33 3.16 -4.34
N LEU A 63 -41.93 2.18 -3.53
CA LEU A 63 -40.92 2.36 -2.48
C LEU A 63 -39.56 2.75 -3.06
N ALA A 64 -39.13 2.12 -4.16
CA ALA A 64 -37.88 2.46 -4.84
C ALA A 64 -37.83 3.96 -5.20
N TYR A 65 -38.92 4.51 -5.77
CA TYR A 65 -39.01 5.94 -6.07
C TYR A 65 -39.03 6.81 -4.80
N ALA A 66 -39.72 6.37 -3.74
CA ALA A 66 -39.72 7.09 -2.46
C ALA A 66 -38.31 7.20 -1.85
N HIS A 67 -37.52 6.12 -1.89
CA HIS A 67 -36.13 6.14 -1.44
C HIS A 67 -35.23 7.05 -2.29
N LEU A 68 -35.55 7.27 -3.57
CA LEU A 68 -34.81 8.24 -4.41
C LEU A 68 -35.16 9.69 -4.03
N GLN A 69 -36.38 9.96 -3.57
CA GLN A 69 -36.80 11.29 -3.11
C GLN A 69 -36.21 11.67 -1.75
N ASN A 70 -35.94 10.69 -0.87
CA ASN A 70 -35.30 10.88 0.43
C ASN A 70 -34.29 9.76 0.68
N CYS A 71 -33.04 9.95 0.24
CA CYS A 71 -32.05 8.89 0.18
C CYS A 71 -31.56 8.40 1.55
N ASN A 72 -31.99 7.20 1.93
CA ASN A 72 -31.52 6.40 3.08
C ASN A 72 -30.85 5.07 2.68
N LEU A 73 -30.53 4.91 1.39
CA LEU A 73 -30.05 3.69 0.74
C LEU A 73 -28.68 3.18 1.17
N CYS A 74 -28.03 3.82 2.11
CA CYS A 74 -26.78 3.33 2.65
C CYS A 74 -26.62 3.84 4.08
N PRO A 75 -25.72 3.24 4.89
CA PRO A 75 -25.53 3.64 6.28
C PRO A 75 -25.16 5.12 6.48
N ARG A 76 -24.68 5.81 5.43
CA ARG A 76 -24.40 7.26 5.46
C ARG A 76 -25.64 8.15 5.53
N ARG A 77 -26.83 7.64 5.16
CA ARG A 77 -28.14 8.31 5.29
C ARG A 77 -28.13 9.79 4.90
N CYS A 78 -27.72 10.09 3.66
CA CYS A 78 -27.53 11.48 3.23
C CYS A 78 -28.83 12.30 3.12
N GLY A 79 -30.01 11.66 3.02
CA GLY A 79 -31.31 12.34 3.02
C GLY A 79 -31.61 13.18 1.78
N VAL A 80 -30.71 13.19 0.80
CA VAL A 80 -30.84 14.01 -0.41
C VAL A 80 -31.97 13.51 -1.31
N ASN A 81 -32.57 14.44 -2.04
CA ASN A 81 -33.48 14.12 -3.14
C ASN A 81 -32.68 13.94 -4.43
N ARG A 82 -32.56 12.68 -4.88
CA ARG A 82 -31.72 12.29 -6.03
C ARG A 82 -32.22 12.77 -7.39
N TYR A 83 -33.43 13.34 -7.45
CA TYR A 83 -33.96 13.98 -8.66
C TYR A 83 -33.42 15.40 -8.85
N HIS A 84 -32.84 16.01 -7.81
CA HIS A 84 -32.36 17.39 -7.83
C HIS A 84 -30.86 17.50 -7.54
N GLU A 85 -30.33 16.66 -6.66
CA GLU A 85 -28.94 16.71 -6.23
C GLU A 85 -28.36 15.29 -5.98
N THR A 86 -27.04 15.19 -5.79
CA THR A 86 -26.39 13.90 -5.51
C THR A 86 -25.71 13.90 -4.16
N GLY A 87 -25.73 12.76 -3.46
CA GLY A 87 -24.93 12.56 -2.26
C GLY A 87 -23.45 12.27 -2.57
N MET A 88 -22.69 11.85 -1.55
CA MET A 88 -21.26 11.47 -1.69
C MET A 88 -21.01 10.38 -2.75
N CYS A 89 -22.01 9.55 -3.06
CA CYS A 89 -21.91 8.54 -4.11
C CYS A 89 -21.92 9.12 -5.54
N MET A 90 -22.32 10.39 -5.71
CA MET A 90 -22.40 11.09 -6.99
C MET A 90 -23.34 10.46 -8.03
N ILE A 91 -24.32 9.67 -7.57
CA ILE A 91 -25.35 9.04 -8.40
C ILE A 91 -26.71 9.72 -8.19
N GLY A 92 -27.37 10.06 -9.31
CA GLY A 92 -28.72 10.64 -9.34
C GLY A 92 -29.83 9.58 -9.31
N ALA A 93 -31.04 9.97 -9.70
CA ALA A 93 -32.22 9.10 -9.67
C ALA A 93 -32.37 8.21 -10.91
N GLU A 94 -32.12 8.75 -12.11
CA GLU A 94 -32.56 8.14 -13.37
C GLU A 94 -31.73 6.92 -13.79
N THR A 95 -30.42 6.96 -13.58
CA THR A 95 -29.50 5.96 -14.09
C THR A 95 -28.61 5.37 -12.99
N ALA A 96 -28.22 4.11 -13.20
CA ALA A 96 -27.11 3.50 -12.49
C ALA A 96 -25.85 3.60 -13.37
N LYS A 97 -24.71 3.93 -12.76
CA LYS A 97 -23.43 3.93 -13.48
C LYS A 97 -22.79 2.56 -13.40
N VAL A 98 -22.51 1.96 -14.55
CA VAL A 98 -21.98 0.60 -14.69
C VAL A 98 -20.69 0.62 -15.47
N ASN A 99 -19.64 0.03 -14.91
CA ASN A 99 -18.34 -0.06 -15.57
C ASN A 99 -18.28 -1.21 -16.57
N THR A 100 -18.68 -2.41 -16.14
CA THR A 100 -18.56 -3.63 -16.94
C THR A 100 -19.77 -4.51 -16.73
N ILE A 101 -20.29 -5.08 -17.83
CA ILE A 101 -21.32 -6.12 -17.83
C ILE A 101 -20.80 -7.26 -18.69
N ALA A 102 -20.57 -8.44 -18.10
CA ALA A 102 -20.05 -9.58 -18.84
C ALA A 102 -20.27 -10.92 -18.10
N PRO A 103 -20.27 -12.06 -18.82
CA PRO A 103 -20.03 -13.37 -18.21
C PRO A 103 -18.67 -13.37 -17.51
N HIS A 104 -18.67 -13.56 -16.19
CA HIS A 104 -17.49 -13.55 -15.35
C HIS A 104 -17.19 -14.95 -14.81
N ARG A 105 -15.92 -15.34 -14.88
CA ARG A 105 -15.40 -16.66 -14.44
C ARG A 105 -14.38 -16.54 -13.30
N GLY A 106 -14.52 -15.49 -12.50
CA GLY A 106 -13.67 -15.24 -11.33
C GLY A 106 -14.37 -15.41 -9.99
N GLU A 107 -15.69 -15.66 -9.97
CA GLU A 107 -16.47 -15.89 -8.75
C GLU A 107 -16.26 -17.30 -8.20
N GLU A 108 -16.76 -17.55 -6.98
CA GLU A 108 -16.67 -18.86 -6.33
C GLU A 108 -17.26 -19.97 -7.21
N PRO A 109 -16.70 -21.19 -7.21
CA PRO A 109 -17.13 -22.27 -8.10
C PRO A 109 -18.64 -22.53 -8.11
N CYS A 110 -19.30 -22.44 -6.95
CA CYS A 110 -20.76 -22.64 -6.85
C CYS A 110 -21.59 -21.47 -7.39
N ILE A 111 -21.01 -20.28 -7.56
CA ILE A 111 -21.66 -19.10 -8.14
C ILE A 111 -21.40 -19.04 -9.65
N GLN A 112 -20.15 -19.20 -10.09
CA GLN A 112 -19.84 -19.15 -11.50
C GLN A 112 -20.32 -20.39 -12.27
N GLY A 113 -20.49 -21.54 -11.60
CA GLY A 113 -20.82 -22.81 -12.24
C GLY A 113 -19.89 -23.12 -13.42
N PHE A 114 -20.48 -23.60 -14.51
CA PHE A 114 -19.77 -24.00 -15.73
C PHE A 114 -19.84 -22.94 -16.84
N HIS A 115 -20.84 -22.06 -16.83
CA HIS A 115 -21.05 -21.04 -17.86
C HIS A 115 -20.68 -19.62 -17.42
N GLY A 116 -20.32 -19.42 -16.16
CA GLY A 116 -20.00 -18.11 -15.58
C GLY A 116 -21.19 -17.46 -14.90
N SER A 117 -20.87 -16.40 -14.14
CA SER A 117 -21.81 -15.52 -13.47
C SER A 117 -22.00 -14.25 -14.30
N GLY A 118 -23.22 -13.85 -14.60
CA GLY A 118 -23.53 -12.63 -15.35
C GLY A 118 -23.28 -11.39 -14.52
N SER A 119 -22.04 -10.94 -14.47
CA SER A 119 -21.62 -9.91 -13.52
C SER A 119 -21.83 -8.51 -14.05
N VAL A 120 -22.34 -7.65 -13.17
CA VAL A 120 -22.63 -6.23 -13.39
C VAL A 120 -21.83 -5.45 -12.35
N PHE A 121 -20.73 -4.87 -12.78
CA PHE A 121 -19.84 -4.08 -11.92
C PHE A 121 -20.29 -2.63 -11.89
N PHE A 122 -20.95 -2.23 -10.81
CA PHE A 122 -21.36 -0.84 -10.61
C PHE A 122 -20.15 0.04 -10.29
N SER A 123 -20.23 1.30 -10.73
CA SER A 123 -19.22 2.30 -10.43
C SER A 123 -19.59 3.10 -9.21
N GLY A 124 -18.58 3.49 -8.45
CA GLY A 124 -18.75 4.07 -7.13
C GLY A 124 -18.92 3.00 -6.04
N CYS A 125 -18.75 3.42 -4.80
CA CYS A 125 -18.95 2.62 -3.60
C CYS A 125 -19.25 3.56 -2.44
N ASN A 126 -20.01 3.10 -1.46
CA ASN A 126 -20.27 3.83 -0.22
C ASN A 126 -19.11 3.75 0.81
N MET A 127 -18.07 2.97 0.52
CA MET A 127 -16.82 2.84 1.30
C MET A 127 -15.58 3.27 0.51
N ARG A 128 -14.43 3.41 1.21
CA ARG A 128 -13.14 3.76 0.61
C ARG A 128 -12.01 2.86 1.15
N CYS A 129 -12.10 1.57 0.83
CA CYS A 129 -11.12 0.59 1.31
C CYS A 129 -9.72 0.88 0.76
N VAL A 130 -8.72 0.97 1.62
CA VAL A 130 -7.32 1.24 1.22
C VAL A 130 -6.69 0.07 0.44
N PHE A 131 -7.31 -1.11 0.50
CA PHE A 131 -6.91 -2.34 -0.19
C PHE A 131 -7.90 -2.76 -1.29
N CYS A 132 -8.76 -1.85 -1.76
CA CYS A 132 -9.81 -2.17 -2.74
C CYS A 132 -9.19 -2.71 -4.04
N GLN A 133 -9.49 -3.96 -4.39
CA GLN A 133 -9.08 -4.55 -5.66
C GLN A 133 -9.70 -3.82 -6.85
N ASN A 134 -10.96 -3.40 -6.67
CA ASN A 134 -11.77 -2.68 -7.65
C ASN A 134 -11.61 -1.15 -7.53
N HIS A 135 -10.46 -0.66 -7.04
CA HIS A 135 -10.22 0.77 -6.82
C HIS A 135 -10.59 1.63 -8.04
N ASP A 136 -10.22 1.19 -9.24
CA ASP A 136 -10.44 1.95 -10.47
C ASP A 136 -11.91 2.10 -10.89
N ILE A 137 -12.81 1.29 -10.33
CA ILE A 137 -14.25 1.38 -10.56
C ILE A 137 -15.02 1.85 -9.33
N ALA A 138 -14.57 1.49 -8.12
CA ALA A 138 -15.23 1.81 -6.86
C ALA A 138 -14.94 3.24 -6.39
N HIS A 139 -13.74 3.77 -6.67
CA HIS A 139 -13.32 5.11 -6.23
C HIS A 139 -13.41 6.16 -7.35
N LYS A 140 -13.72 5.76 -8.58
CA LYS A 140 -13.84 6.65 -9.74
C LYS A 140 -15.23 6.52 -10.36
N LYS A 141 -15.73 7.61 -10.94
CA LYS A 141 -17.00 7.64 -11.68
C LYS A 141 -16.76 7.23 -13.15
N ALA A 142 -16.42 5.95 -13.39
CA ALA A 142 -16.12 5.42 -14.72
C ALA A 142 -17.29 4.62 -15.31
N GLY A 143 -17.35 4.42 -16.63
CA GLY A 143 -18.36 3.57 -17.28
C GLY A 143 -19.62 4.31 -17.75
N HIS A 144 -20.64 3.53 -18.09
CA HIS A 144 -21.85 3.95 -18.80
C HIS A 144 -23.01 4.21 -17.83
N ASP A 145 -23.82 5.21 -18.13
CA ASP A 145 -25.09 5.45 -17.41
C ASP A 145 -26.18 4.61 -18.08
N LEU A 146 -26.84 3.75 -17.31
CA LEU A 146 -27.93 2.88 -17.77
C LEU A 146 -29.18 3.14 -16.94
N THR A 147 -30.32 3.30 -17.60
CA THR A 147 -31.63 3.29 -16.96
C THR A 147 -31.97 1.88 -16.42
N PRO A 148 -32.94 1.75 -15.48
CA PRO A 148 -33.37 0.44 -15.01
C PRO A 148 -33.81 -0.52 -16.12
N THR A 149 -34.51 -0.02 -17.14
CA THR A 149 -34.98 -0.82 -18.26
C THR A 149 -33.84 -1.25 -19.18
N GLU A 150 -32.88 -0.38 -19.51
CA GLU A 150 -31.67 -0.77 -20.27
C GLU A 150 -30.84 -1.80 -19.50
N LEU A 151 -30.74 -1.66 -18.17
CA LEU A 151 -30.05 -2.62 -17.33
C LEU A 151 -30.76 -3.98 -17.32
N ALA A 152 -32.10 -3.99 -17.33
CA ALA A 152 -32.90 -5.21 -17.48
C ALA A 152 -32.66 -5.91 -18.83
N GLU A 153 -32.57 -5.15 -19.93
CA GLU A 153 -32.22 -5.69 -21.25
C GLU A 153 -30.84 -6.36 -21.24
N TRP A 154 -29.87 -5.79 -20.52
CA TRP A 154 -28.57 -6.42 -20.32
C TRP A 154 -28.66 -7.73 -19.52
N TYR A 155 -29.54 -7.82 -18.53
CA TYR A 155 -29.78 -9.09 -17.82
C TYR A 155 -30.31 -10.16 -18.77
N MET A 156 -31.23 -9.78 -19.66
CA MET A 156 -31.76 -10.69 -20.68
C MET A 156 -30.68 -11.12 -21.68
N LYS A 157 -29.77 -10.23 -22.09
CA LYS A 157 -28.62 -10.60 -22.94
C LYS A 157 -27.66 -11.54 -22.23
N LEU A 158 -27.37 -11.31 -20.95
CA LEU A 158 -26.55 -12.21 -20.14
C LEU A 158 -27.18 -13.61 -20.05
N GLN A 159 -28.49 -13.68 -19.81
CA GLN A 159 -29.22 -14.96 -19.78
C GLN A 159 -29.23 -15.66 -21.15
N THR A 160 -29.61 -14.95 -22.21
CA THR A 160 -29.92 -15.57 -23.52
C THR A 160 -28.67 -15.81 -24.38
N VAL A 161 -27.75 -14.84 -24.40
CA VAL A 161 -26.51 -14.90 -25.20
C VAL A 161 -25.35 -15.40 -24.34
N GLY A 162 -25.22 -14.89 -23.11
CA GLY A 162 -24.16 -15.31 -22.19
C GLY A 162 -24.35 -16.71 -21.61
N ASN A 163 -25.60 -17.20 -21.57
CA ASN A 163 -25.98 -18.49 -20.98
C ASN A 163 -25.48 -18.69 -19.54
N VAL A 164 -25.41 -17.59 -18.79
CA VAL A 164 -24.87 -17.55 -17.41
C VAL A 164 -25.84 -18.16 -16.39
N HIS A 165 -25.32 -18.54 -15.23
CA HIS A 165 -26.13 -19.21 -14.19
C HIS A 165 -26.90 -18.26 -13.28
N ASN A 166 -26.53 -16.98 -13.23
CA ASN A 166 -27.14 -15.95 -12.39
C ASN A 166 -26.79 -14.56 -12.93
N ILE A 167 -27.51 -13.56 -12.45
CA ILE A 167 -27.11 -12.15 -12.57
C ILE A 167 -26.47 -11.72 -11.26
N ASN A 168 -25.20 -11.33 -11.30
CA ASN A 168 -24.43 -10.94 -10.12
C ASN A 168 -24.18 -9.44 -10.11
N LEU A 169 -24.84 -8.78 -9.17
CA LEU A 169 -24.82 -7.35 -8.97
C LEU A 169 -23.70 -7.02 -7.98
N VAL A 170 -22.61 -6.44 -8.48
CA VAL A 170 -21.38 -6.23 -7.71
C VAL A 170 -21.28 -4.78 -7.24
N THR A 171 -21.26 -4.59 -5.91
CA THR A 171 -21.31 -3.29 -5.22
C THR A 171 -22.56 -2.42 -5.54
N PRO A 172 -23.79 -2.97 -5.46
CA PRO A 172 -24.99 -2.24 -5.90
C PRO A 172 -25.61 -1.31 -4.84
N GLU A 173 -25.11 -1.24 -3.61
CA GLU A 173 -25.80 -0.58 -2.47
C GLU A 173 -26.25 0.86 -2.76
N HIS A 174 -25.37 1.68 -3.35
CA HIS A 174 -25.69 3.07 -3.65
C HIS A 174 -26.67 3.23 -4.82
N VAL A 175 -27.07 2.15 -5.51
CA VAL A 175 -28.00 2.13 -6.66
C VAL A 175 -29.14 1.11 -6.48
N VAL A 176 -29.45 0.71 -5.24
CA VAL A 176 -30.47 -0.30 -4.96
C VAL A 176 -31.85 -0.02 -5.58
N PRO A 177 -32.39 1.22 -5.58
CA PRO A 177 -33.67 1.48 -6.25
C PRO A 177 -33.64 1.19 -7.74
N GLN A 178 -32.59 1.62 -8.44
CA GLN A 178 -32.42 1.34 -9.86
C GLN A 178 -32.30 -0.16 -10.12
N VAL A 179 -31.56 -0.87 -9.26
CA VAL A 179 -31.45 -2.33 -9.30
C VAL A 179 -32.82 -3.00 -9.11
N VAL A 180 -33.59 -2.60 -8.11
CA VAL A 180 -34.93 -3.14 -7.83
C VAL A 180 -35.85 -2.96 -9.03
N LEU A 181 -35.86 -1.75 -9.61
CA LEU A 181 -36.63 -1.47 -10.82
C LEU A 181 -36.18 -2.33 -12.00
N SER A 182 -34.86 -2.51 -12.19
CA SER A 182 -34.31 -3.33 -13.28
C SER A 182 -34.62 -4.82 -13.12
N ILE A 183 -34.63 -5.36 -11.90
CA ILE A 183 -34.99 -6.77 -11.66
C ILE A 183 -36.47 -6.98 -12.00
N LEU A 184 -37.34 -6.06 -11.58
CA LEU A 184 -38.77 -6.14 -11.88
C LEU A 184 -39.05 -6.00 -13.38
N ASP A 185 -38.34 -5.11 -14.08
CA ASP A 185 -38.45 -5.00 -15.55
C ASP A 185 -37.94 -6.28 -16.23
N ALA A 186 -36.79 -6.82 -15.79
CA ALA A 186 -36.22 -8.05 -16.36
C ALA A 186 -37.13 -9.27 -16.11
N ARG A 187 -37.80 -9.32 -14.95
CA ARG A 187 -38.83 -10.31 -14.66
C ARG A 187 -39.94 -10.24 -15.70
N ASP A 188 -40.47 -9.05 -15.97
CA ASP A 188 -41.54 -8.83 -16.96
C ASP A 188 -41.07 -9.21 -18.39
N MET A 189 -39.76 -9.08 -18.67
CA MET A 189 -39.10 -9.53 -19.91
C MET A 189 -38.79 -11.04 -19.96
N GLY A 190 -39.02 -11.80 -18.87
CA GLY A 190 -38.82 -13.25 -18.84
C GLY A 190 -37.47 -13.72 -18.30
N LEU A 191 -36.83 -12.97 -17.40
CA LEU A 191 -35.65 -13.43 -16.65
C LEU A 191 -36.02 -14.64 -15.76
N LYS A 192 -35.22 -15.70 -15.80
CA LYS A 192 -35.45 -16.99 -15.11
C LYS A 192 -34.29 -17.46 -14.23
N ILE A 193 -33.16 -16.75 -14.23
CA ILE A 193 -31.98 -17.13 -13.46
C ILE A 193 -31.88 -16.33 -12.15
N PRO A 194 -31.28 -16.90 -11.09
CA PRO A 194 -31.16 -16.24 -9.79
C PRO A 194 -30.44 -14.89 -9.83
N ILE A 195 -30.81 -14.01 -8.90
CA ILE A 195 -30.12 -12.75 -8.60
C ILE A 195 -29.14 -12.96 -7.44
N VAL A 196 -27.90 -12.60 -7.68
CA VAL A 196 -26.80 -12.57 -6.72
C VAL A 196 -26.51 -11.12 -6.35
N TYR A 197 -26.49 -10.82 -5.05
CA TYR A 197 -26.15 -9.51 -4.50
C TYR A 197 -24.78 -9.56 -3.82
N ASN A 198 -23.74 -9.12 -4.53
CA ASN A 198 -22.36 -9.12 -4.08
C ASN A 198 -22.02 -7.76 -3.45
N THR A 199 -21.80 -7.78 -2.13
CA THR A 199 -21.76 -6.57 -1.32
C THR A 199 -20.63 -6.57 -0.30
N SER A 200 -20.33 -5.35 0.13
CA SER A 200 -19.36 -5.08 1.17
C SER A 200 -19.86 -5.30 2.60
N SER A 201 -21.14 -5.66 2.76
CA SER A 201 -21.91 -5.70 4.02
C SER A 201 -22.08 -4.35 4.69
N PHE A 202 -21.78 -3.26 3.99
CA PHE A 202 -22.04 -1.92 4.49
C PHE A 202 -23.36 -1.42 3.94
N ASP A 203 -24.44 -2.13 4.27
CA ASP A 203 -25.75 -1.99 3.65
C ASP A 203 -26.78 -1.51 4.68
N SER A 204 -27.70 -0.64 4.26
CA SER A 204 -28.80 -0.17 5.10
C SER A 204 -29.89 -1.24 5.24
N LEU A 205 -30.56 -1.31 6.40
CA LEU A 205 -31.73 -2.19 6.54
C LEU A 205 -32.86 -1.78 5.59
N ASP A 206 -33.01 -0.47 5.32
CA ASP A 206 -33.98 0.04 4.34
C ASP A 206 -33.75 -0.54 2.93
N SER A 207 -32.50 -0.57 2.46
CA SER A 207 -32.16 -1.17 1.16
C SER A 207 -32.38 -2.68 1.16
N LEU A 208 -31.99 -3.38 2.23
CA LEU A 208 -32.21 -4.82 2.36
C LEU A 208 -33.71 -5.20 2.40
N HIS A 209 -34.55 -4.44 3.11
CA HIS A 209 -35.99 -4.65 3.10
C HIS A 209 -36.60 -4.45 1.70
N LEU A 210 -36.08 -3.48 0.93
CA LEU A 210 -36.51 -3.27 -0.44
C LEU A 210 -36.12 -4.46 -1.34
N LEU A 211 -34.97 -5.09 -1.09
CA LEU A 211 -34.47 -6.27 -1.81
C LEU A 211 -35.13 -7.60 -1.41
N ASP A 212 -35.84 -7.66 -0.26
CA ASP A 212 -36.45 -8.92 0.22
C ASP A 212 -37.44 -9.48 -0.80
N GLY A 213 -37.27 -10.74 -1.19
CA GLY A 213 -38.06 -11.38 -2.24
C GLY A 213 -37.60 -11.07 -3.67
N LEU A 214 -36.53 -10.28 -3.87
CA LEU A 214 -35.90 -10.08 -5.18
C LEU A 214 -34.57 -10.82 -5.30
N VAL A 215 -33.75 -10.75 -4.24
CA VAL A 215 -32.42 -11.38 -4.20
C VAL A 215 -32.54 -12.82 -3.73
N ASP A 216 -31.87 -13.71 -4.46
CA ASP A 216 -31.81 -15.14 -4.15
C ASP A 216 -30.58 -15.49 -3.32
N ILE A 217 -29.43 -14.90 -3.65
CA ILE A 217 -28.14 -15.17 -3.01
C ILE A 217 -27.48 -13.86 -2.59
N TYR A 218 -27.03 -13.79 -1.34
CA TYR A 218 -26.16 -12.71 -0.88
C TYR A 218 -24.70 -13.19 -0.80
N LEU A 219 -23.77 -12.39 -1.31
CA LEU A 219 -22.33 -12.51 -1.08
C LEU A 219 -21.82 -11.34 -0.25
N PRO A 220 -22.05 -11.34 1.07
CA PRO A 220 -21.54 -10.31 1.97
C PRO A 220 -20.06 -10.51 2.29
N ASP A 221 -19.28 -9.44 2.20
CA ASP A 221 -17.94 -9.40 2.75
C ASP A 221 -17.95 -8.94 4.22
N PHE A 222 -17.45 -9.74 5.16
CA PHE A 222 -17.15 -9.27 6.51
C PHE A 222 -15.64 -9.09 6.68
N LYS A 223 -15.17 -7.84 6.66
CA LYS A 223 -13.75 -7.50 6.46
C LYS A 223 -12.93 -7.39 7.75
N VAL A 224 -13.47 -6.76 8.79
CA VAL A 224 -12.77 -6.40 10.04
C VAL A 224 -13.73 -6.39 11.22
N TRP A 225 -13.22 -6.51 12.44
CA TRP A 225 -13.98 -6.62 13.69
C TRP A 225 -13.88 -5.39 14.59
N LYS A 226 -12.75 -4.66 14.57
CA LYS A 226 -12.56 -3.48 15.44
C LYS A 226 -12.95 -2.19 14.70
N GLY A 227 -13.71 -1.32 15.36
CA GLY A 227 -14.08 0.00 14.81
C GLY A 227 -12.88 0.87 14.43
N SER A 228 -11.79 0.82 15.21
CA SER A 228 -10.53 1.49 14.90
C SER A 228 -9.90 0.98 13.60
N THR A 229 -9.93 -0.33 13.37
CA THR A 229 -9.43 -0.98 12.15
C THR A 229 -10.32 -0.60 10.96
N ALA A 230 -11.63 -0.61 11.14
CA ALA A 230 -12.60 -0.21 10.11
C ALA A 230 -12.43 1.26 9.69
N LYS A 231 -12.32 2.18 10.65
CA LYS A 231 -12.02 3.60 10.38
C LYS A 231 -10.71 3.76 9.60
N ARG A 232 -9.65 3.06 10.01
CA ARG A 232 -8.33 3.15 9.38
C ARG A 232 -8.34 2.61 7.95
N LEU A 233 -8.87 1.41 7.73
CA LEU A 233 -8.74 0.65 6.48
C LEU A 233 -9.92 0.82 5.52
N LEU A 234 -11.14 1.01 6.01
CA LEU A 234 -12.37 1.10 5.19
C LEU A 234 -12.90 2.53 5.07
N LYS A 235 -12.43 3.44 5.93
CA LYS A 235 -12.96 4.81 6.10
C LYS A 235 -14.45 4.83 6.48
N ALA A 236 -14.84 3.85 7.27
CA ALA A 236 -16.17 3.71 7.86
C ALA A 236 -16.00 3.17 9.29
N GLU A 237 -16.27 3.99 10.30
CA GLU A 237 -16.05 3.65 11.71
C GLU A 237 -17.16 2.71 12.23
N GLU A 238 -18.36 2.94 11.72
CA GLU A 238 -19.60 2.22 11.99
C GLU A 238 -19.74 0.90 11.19
N TYR A 239 -18.73 0.52 10.40
CA TYR A 239 -18.77 -0.66 9.54
C TYR A 239 -19.14 -1.95 10.27
N VAL A 240 -18.54 -2.19 11.43
CA VAL A 240 -18.65 -3.47 12.13
C VAL A 240 -20.09 -3.73 12.55
N GLU A 241 -20.73 -2.76 13.19
CA GLU A 241 -22.11 -2.89 13.66
C GLU A 241 -23.09 -2.93 12.51
N THR A 242 -22.86 -2.12 11.46
CA THR A 242 -23.65 -2.21 10.22
C THR A 242 -23.54 -3.61 9.62
N ALA A 243 -22.33 -4.13 9.40
CA ALA A 243 -22.12 -5.44 8.78
C ALA A 243 -22.80 -6.57 9.55
N LYS A 244 -22.74 -6.54 10.88
CA LYS A 244 -23.46 -7.50 11.72
C LYS A 244 -24.96 -7.50 11.43
N GLU A 245 -25.59 -6.33 11.44
CA GLU A 245 -27.03 -6.22 11.24
C GLU A 245 -27.43 -6.51 9.78
N SER A 246 -26.64 -6.06 8.80
CA SER A 246 -26.85 -6.37 7.39
C SER A 246 -26.78 -7.89 7.13
N ILE A 247 -25.77 -8.58 7.66
CA ILE A 247 -25.59 -10.02 7.45
C ILE A 247 -26.72 -10.84 8.10
N LYS A 248 -27.16 -10.46 9.31
CA LYS A 248 -28.32 -11.08 9.95
C LYS A 248 -29.57 -10.92 9.09
N GLU A 249 -29.81 -9.73 8.57
CA GLU A 249 -30.99 -9.48 7.73
C GLU A 249 -30.90 -10.25 6.39
N MET A 250 -29.74 -10.28 5.75
CA MET A 250 -29.51 -11.12 4.57
C MET A 250 -29.81 -12.60 4.86
N HIS A 251 -29.29 -13.14 5.96
CA HIS A 251 -29.54 -14.53 6.35
C HIS A 251 -31.01 -14.78 6.70
N ARG A 252 -31.69 -13.85 7.40
CA ARG A 252 -33.13 -13.94 7.66
C ARG A 252 -33.94 -14.08 6.36
N GLN A 253 -33.53 -13.39 5.29
CA GLN A 253 -34.22 -13.41 4.00
C GLN A 253 -34.03 -14.70 3.21
N VAL A 254 -32.81 -15.25 3.15
CA VAL A 254 -32.47 -16.36 2.24
C VAL A 254 -31.93 -17.62 2.92
N GLY A 255 -31.59 -17.57 4.20
CA GLY A 255 -31.05 -18.69 4.97
C GLY A 255 -29.66 -19.14 4.54
N ASP A 256 -29.32 -20.38 4.89
CA ASP A 256 -28.05 -21.01 4.54
C ASP A 256 -27.99 -21.40 3.05
N LEU A 257 -26.76 -21.40 2.51
CA LEU A 257 -26.51 -21.63 1.09
C LEU A 257 -27.00 -23.02 0.64
N SER A 258 -27.82 -23.04 -0.40
CA SER A 258 -28.46 -24.23 -0.96
C SER A 258 -28.20 -24.33 -2.46
N PHE A 259 -28.13 -25.56 -2.95
CA PHE A 259 -27.58 -25.90 -4.26
C PHE A 259 -28.49 -26.86 -5.02
N THR A 260 -28.40 -26.85 -6.35
CA THR A 260 -28.92 -27.95 -7.17
C THR A 260 -27.92 -29.12 -7.21
N SER A 261 -28.37 -30.28 -7.72
CA SER A 261 -27.55 -31.51 -7.79
C SER A 261 -26.27 -31.37 -8.63
N ASP A 262 -26.20 -30.37 -9.50
CA ASP A 262 -25.01 -29.97 -10.27
C ASP A 262 -23.98 -29.16 -9.46
N GLY A 263 -24.27 -28.86 -8.18
CA GLY A 263 -23.40 -28.10 -7.29
C GLY A 263 -23.50 -26.58 -7.44
N ILE A 264 -24.44 -26.07 -8.24
CA ILE A 264 -24.65 -24.63 -8.43
C ILE A 264 -25.56 -24.09 -7.32
N ALA A 265 -25.10 -23.02 -6.65
CA ALA A 265 -25.89 -22.34 -5.63
C ALA A 265 -27.10 -21.64 -6.26
N LYS A 266 -28.26 -21.75 -5.60
CA LYS A 266 -29.50 -21.10 -6.05
C LYS A 266 -30.07 -20.11 -5.05
N LYS A 267 -29.81 -20.31 -3.76
CA LYS A 267 -30.34 -19.48 -2.68
C LYS A 267 -29.41 -19.51 -1.46
N GLY A 268 -29.37 -18.43 -0.70
CA GLY A 268 -28.76 -18.39 0.63
C GLY A 268 -27.60 -17.40 0.74
N VAL A 269 -26.90 -17.43 1.88
CA VAL A 269 -25.76 -16.54 2.13
C VAL A 269 -24.44 -17.28 1.96
N LEU A 270 -23.56 -16.73 1.12
CA LEU A 270 -22.14 -17.10 1.04
C LEU A 270 -21.29 -15.94 1.56
N LEU A 271 -20.88 -16.00 2.83
CA LEU A 271 -20.09 -14.93 3.42
C LEU A 271 -18.63 -15.03 2.97
N ARG A 272 -18.04 -13.88 2.64
CA ARG A 272 -16.61 -13.79 2.32
C ARG A 272 -15.86 -13.08 3.43
N HIS A 273 -14.74 -13.66 3.84
CA HIS A 273 -13.83 -13.03 4.79
C HIS A 273 -12.44 -12.89 4.16
N LEU A 274 -11.99 -11.64 3.99
CA LEU A 274 -10.66 -11.35 3.50
C LEU A 274 -9.64 -11.49 4.63
N VAL A 275 -8.75 -12.47 4.52
CA VAL A 275 -7.67 -12.63 5.50
C VAL A 275 -6.63 -11.55 5.27
N MET A 276 -6.43 -10.70 6.28
CA MET A 276 -5.46 -9.62 6.26
C MET A 276 -4.31 -9.92 7.24
N PRO A 277 -3.04 -9.84 6.80
CA PRO A 277 -1.88 -10.06 7.67
C PRO A 277 -1.90 -9.14 8.89
N GLY A 278 -1.69 -9.71 10.07
CA GLY A 278 -1.70 -9.00 11.35
C GLY A 278 -3.10 -8.70 11.92
N LEU A 279 -4.16 -9.18 11.27
CA LEU A 279 -5.56 -9.07 11.72
C LEU A 279 -6.23 -10.44 11.93
N GLU A 280 -5.44 -11.50 12.10
CA GLU A 280 -5.91 -12.87 12.26
C GLU A 280 -6.86 -13.01 13.46
N ASP A 281 -6.59 -12.30 14.55
CA ASP A 281 -7.44 -12.28 15.74
C ASP A 281 -8.82 -11.68 15.45
N GLU A 282 -8.90 -10.64 14.62
CA GLU A 282 -10.19 -10.08 14.19
C GLU A 282 -10.98 -11.07 13.33
N GLY A 283 -10.28 -11.83 12.46
CA GLY A 283 -10.90 -12.91 11.69
C GLY A 283 -11.50 -14.01 12.57
N ARG A 284 -10.82 -14.39 13.67
CA ARG A 284 -11.37 -15.37 14.64
C ARG A 284 -12.64 -14.86 15.31
N GLU A 285 -12.68 -13.58 15.69
CA GLU A 285 -13.88 -12.97 16.27
C GLU A 285 -15.04 -12.93 15.28
N ILE A 286 -14.79 -12.59 14.01
CA ILE A 286 -15.81 -12.62 12.94
C ILE A 286 -16.42 -14.02 12.84
N VAL A 287 -15.60 -15.06 12.70
CA VAL A 287 -16.09 -16.44 12.55
C VAL A 287 -16.85 -16.90 13.79
N ARG A 288 -16.37 -16.57 15.00
CA ARG A 288 -17.08 -16.88 16.25
C ARG A 288 -18.47 -16.22 16.27
N TRP A 289 -18.52 -14.93 15.99
CA TRP A 289 -19.77 -14.18 16.00
C TRP A 289 -20.78 -14.73 14.99
N LEU A 290 -20.34 -15.07 13.78
CA LEU A 290 -21.19 -15.68 12.75
C LEU A 290 -21.81 -17.00 13.22
N ALA A 291 -21.01 -17.87 13.84
CA ALA A 291 -21.48 -19.16 14.34
C ALA A 291 -22.46 -19.01 15.53
N GLU A 292 -22.36 -17.94 16.31
CA GLU A 292 -23.20 -17.68 17.48
C GLU A 292 -24.48 -16.90 17.14
N ASN A 293 -24.44 -16.04 16.12
CA ASN A 293 -25.50 -15.04 15.86
C ASN A 293 -26.18 -15.17 14.49
N VAL A 294 -25.61 -15.94 13.56
CA VAL A 294 -26.15 -16.10 12.20
C VAL A 294 -26.51 -17.56 11.94
N SER A 295 -25.52 -18.42 11.71
CA SER A 295 -25.73 -19.86 11.56
C SER A 295 -24.39 -20.60 11.70
N ARG A 296 -24.45 -21.80 12.29
CA ARG A 296 -23.30 -22.72 12.34
C ARG A 296 -23.07 -23.43 11.01
N ASP A 297 -24.07 -23.41 10.13
CA ASP A 297 -24.01 -24.00 8.79
C ASP A 297 -23.78 -22.93 7.70
N LEU A 298 -23.51 -21.69 8.11
CA LEU A 298 -23.21 -20.60 7.20
C LEU A 298 -21.97 -20.93 6.36
N TYR A 299 -22.08 -20.82 5.05
CA TYR A 299 -20.95 -20.98 4.16
C TYR A 299 -20.04 -19.75 4.24
N VAL A 300 -18.76 -19.99 4.52
CA VAL A 300 -17.73 -18.96 4.60
C VAL A 300 -16.63 -19.25 3.59
N HIS A 301 -16.44 -18.34 2.64
CA HIS A 301 -15.27 -18.33 1.78
C HIS A 301 -14.16 -17.47 2.41
N VAL A 302 -13.07 -18.12 2.80
CA VAL A 302 -11.87 -17.46 3.33
C VAL A 302 -11.00 -17.05 2.14
N MET A 303 -10.95 -15.75 1.86
CA MET A 303 -10.27 -15.22 0.68
C MET A 303 -8.78 -14.94 0.94
N GLU A 304 -7.92 -15.42 0.05
CA GLU A 304 -6.46 -15.16 0.02
C GLU A 304 -6.08 -13.89 -0.77
N GLN A 305 -7.08 -13.07 -1.10
CA GLN A 305 -7.02 -12.03 -2.11
C GLN A 305 -6.47 -10.68 -1.60
N TYR A 306 -5.83 -10.64 -0.43
CA TYR A 306 -5.28 -9.39 0.12
C TYR A 306 -4.02 -8.97 -0.63
N ARG A 307 -4.13 -7.90 -1.41
CA ARG A 307 -3.02 -7.26 -2.13
C ARG A 307 -2.92 -5.79 -1.74
N PRO A 308 -2.10 -5.43 -0.73
CA PRO A 308 -1.80 -4.03 -0.46
C PRO A 308 -0.83 -3.55 -1.53
N ASP A 309 -1.35 -2.91 -2.57
CA ASP A 309 -0.54 -2.42 -3.69
C ASP A 309 0.25 -1.16 -3.28
N ALA A 310 1.26 -1.30 -2.42
CA ALA A 310 2.14 -0.20 -2.00
C ALA A 310 2.82 0.49 -3.20
N TYR A 311 2.99 -0.21 -4.34
CA TYR A 311 3.49 0.37 -5.58
C TYR A 311 2.58 1.49 -6.10
N ARG A 312 1.26 1.46 -5.83
CA ARG A 312 0.34 2.51 -6.30
C ARG A 312 0.61 3.85 -5.65
N ALA A 313 1.00 3.88 -4.37
CA ALA A 313 1.39 5.11 -3.71
C ALA A 313 2.69 5.68 -4.29
N VAL A 314 3.66 4.80 -4.60
CA VAL A 314 4.91 5.19 -5.28
C VAL A 314 4.64 5.70 -6.70
N LEU A 315 3.76 5.04 -7.46
CA LEU A 315 3.36 5.49 -8.79
C LEU A 315 2.60 6.81 -8.75
N SER A 316 1.65 6.97 -7.83
CA SER A 316 0.89 8.22 -7.66
C SER A 316 1.82 9.38 -7.33
N LEU A 317 2.74 9.20 -6.38
CA LEU A 317 3.70 10.24 -6.05
C LEU A 317 4.65 10.52 -7.23
N TRP A 318 5.07 9.48 -7.95
CA TRP A 318 5.84 9.67 -9.18
C TRP A 318 5.07 10.51 -10.19
N ASP A 319 3.78 10.25 -10.42
CA ASP A 319 2.95 11.00 -11.37
C ASP A 319 2.75 12.47 -10.93
N ASP A 320 2.70 12.74 -9.62
CA ASP A 320 2.65 14.11 -9.09
C ASP A 320 4.00 14.85 -9.26
N LEU A 321 5.12 14.13 -9.10
CA LEU A 321 6.47 14.66 -9.32
C LEU A 321 6.81 14.79 -10.81
N TYR A 322 6.25 13.93 -11.66
CA TYR A 322 6.48 13.85 -13.10
C TYR A 322 5.29 14.47 -13.85
N PRO A 323 5.36 15.78 -14.08
CA PRO A 323 6.14 16.31 -15.20
C PRO A 323 7.23 17.32 -14.80
N GLN A 324 7.62 17.32 -13.52
CA GLN A 324 8.59 18.26 -12.95
C GLN A 324 8.14 19.73 -13.10
N THR A 325 6.88 20.02 -12.82
CA THR A 325 6.30 21.38 -12.97
C THR A 325 6.03 22.06 -11.63
N SER A 326 6.05 21.33 -10.51
CA SER A 326 5.74 21.83 -9.17
C SER A 326 6.93 21.74 -8.23
N ASN A 327 7.13 22.78 -7.41
CA ASN A 327 8.16 22.84 -6.37
C ASN A 327 7.62 22.55 -4.97
N THR A 328 6.35 22.17 -4.83
CA THR A 328 5.69 22.05 -3.52
C THR A 328 5.50 20.59 -3.09
N VAL A 329 5.72 19.64 -3.99
CA VAL A 329 5.52 18.21 -3.74
C VAL A 329 6.75 17.65 -3.02
N ASP A 330 6.51 16.98 -1.90
CA ASP A 330 7.51 16.23 -1.16
C ASP A 330 7.73 14.86 -1.83
N GLN A 331 8.97 14.48 -2.13
CA GLN A 331 9.33 13.23 -2.81
C GLN A 331 9.41 12.01 -1.87
N TYR A 332 9.06 12.17 -0.59
CA TYR A 332 9.12 11.11 0.41
C TYR A 332 7.73 10.60 0.79
N LEU A 333 7.57 9.28 0.77
CA LEU A 333 6.44 8.59 1.41
C LEU A 333 6.86 8.11 2.80
N THR A 334 6.03 8.38 3.80
CA THR A 334 6.25 7.92 5.18
C THR A 334 5.29 6.79 5.54
N TYR A 335 5.85 5.65 5.95
CA TYR A 335 5.12 4.49 6.45
C TYR A 335 5.43 4.30 7.94
N LYS A 336 4.39 4.29 8.76
CA LYS A 336 4.46 4.00 10.20
C LYS A 336 4.17 2.53 10.47
N ASP A 337 4.52 2.08 11.68
CA ASP A 337 4.30 0.71 12.16
C ASP A 337 5.00 -0.37 11.32
N VAL A 338 6.14 -0.02 10.70
CA VAL A 338 6.96 -0.96 9.92
C VAL A 338 7.91 -1.70 10.86
N THR A 339 7.62 -2.97 11.12
CA THR A 339 8.51 -3.85 11.90
C THR A 339 9.81 -4.17 11.14
N PRO A 340 10.89 -4.60 11.82
CA PRO A 340 12.13 -5.00 11.14
C PRO A 340 11.92 -6.14 10.12
N ALA A 341 11.04 -7.09 10.44
CA ALA A 341 10.69 -8.19 9.53
C ALA A 341 9.93 -7.70 8.28
N SER A 342 9.01 -6.76 8.47
CA SER A 342 8.28 -6.11 7.38
C SER A 342 9.23 -5.30 6.49
N PHE A 343 10.15 -4.53 7.10
CA PHE A 343 11.16 -3.76 6.38
C PHE A 343 12.04 -4.66 5.51
N HIS A 344 12.55 -5.77 6.06
CA HIS A 344 13.37 -6.72 5.30
C HIS A 344 12.60 -7.34 4.13
N SER A 345 11.32 -7.64 4.33
CA SER A 345 10.45 -8.15 3.27
C SER A 345 10.22 -7.12 2.16
N LEU A 346 9.95 -5.86 2.54
CA LEU A 346 9.81 -4.74 1.61
C LEU A 346 11.10 -4.49 0.82
N PHE A 347 12.25 -4.54 1.49
CA PHE A 347 13.55 -4.37 0.86
C PHE A 347 13.81 -5.44 -0.22
N ARG A 348 13.52 -6.72 0.08
CA ARG A 348 13.62 -7.83 -0.90
C ARG A 348 12.66 -7.64 -2.08
N LEU A 349 11.47 -7.12 -1.82
CA LEU A 349 10.43 -6.93 -2.82
C LEU A 349 10.49 -5.56 -3.50
N ARG A 350 11.53 -4.75 -3.27
CA ARG A 350 11.64 -3.37 -3.80
C ARG A 350 11.46 -3.25 -5.31
N HIS A 351 11.89 -4.28 -6.06
CA HIS A 351 11.74 -4.34 -7.52
C HIS A 351 10.28 -4.24 -7.98
N ARG A 352 9.31 -4.57 -7.10
CA ARG A 352 7.87 -4.46 -7.38
C ARG A 352 7.33 -3.03 -7.29
N LEU A 353 8.10 -2.06 -6.80
CA LEU A 353 7.68 -0.66 -6.70
C LEU A 353 7.71 0.08 -8.05
N GLN A 354 8.25 -0.54 -9.11
CA GLN A 354 8.24 -0.05 -10.50
C GLN A 354 8.94 1.29 -10.77
N ARG A 355 9.48 1.94 -9.74
CA ARG A 355 10.24 3.19 -9.82
C ARG A 355 11.50 3.09 -8.98
N ILE A 356 12.47 3.95 -9.28
CA ILE A 356 13.73 4.05 -8.54
C ILE A 356 13.43 4.75 -7.22
N VAL A 357 13.75 4.07 -6.12
CA VAL A 357 13.51 4.55 -4.77
C VAL A 357 14.76 4.41 -3.90
N ARG A 358 14.78 5.13 -2.78
CA ARG A 358 15.74 4.93 -1.67
C ARG A 358 15.01 4.80 -0.37
N PHE A 359 15.44 3.86 0.45
CA PHE A 359 14.86 3.59 1.75
C PHE A 359 15.66 4.27 2.85
N THR A 360 14.93 4.78 3.85
CA THR A 360 15.48 5.15 5.16
C THR A 360 14.58 4.56 6.23
N TYR A 361 15.12 3.70 7.08
CA TYR A 361 14.38 2.98 8.09
C TYR A 361 14.84 3.34 9.50
N PHE A 362 13.89 3.66 10.37
CA PHE A 362 14.12 3.95 11.77
C PHE A 362 13.40 2.92 12.63
N PRO A 363 14.08 1.85 13.10
CA PRO A 363 13.42 0.76 13.84
C PRO A 363 12.90 1.23 15.20
N THR A 364 13.56 2.19 15.84
CA THR A 364 13.18 2.73 17.17
C THR A 364 11.82 3.41 17.17
N ILE A 365 11.39 3.94 16.02
CA ILE A 365 10.09 4.59 15.83
C ILE A 365 9.24 3.89 14.76
N SER A 366 9.58 2.64 14.42
CA SER A 366 8.89 1.80 13.42
C SER A 366 8.54 2.54 12.13
N THR A 367 9.45 3.39 11.62
CA THR A 367 9.17 4.29 10.49
C THR A 367 10.04 3.94 9.30
N LEU A 368 9.42 3.68 8.14
CA LEU A 368 10.09 3.58 6.84
C LEU A 368 9.77 4.82 6.01
N LEU A 369 10.80 5.43 5.45
CA LEU A 369 10.70 6.47 4.45
C LEU A 369 11.11 5.89 3.10
N ILE A 370 10.30 6.15 2.08
CA ILE A 370 10.59 5.80 0.70
C ILE A 370 10.73 7.11 -0.09
N LYS A 371 11.96 7.43 -0.45
CA LYS A 371 12.29 8.55 -1.35
C LYS A 371 12.08 8.09 -2.78
N VAL A 372 11.22 8.76 -3.54
CA VAL A 372 11.01 8.50 -4.97
C VAL A 372 11.94 9.44 -5.76
N LEU A 373 12.82 8.88 -6.58
CA LEU A 373 13.76 9.69 -7.35
C LEU A 373 13.11 10.22 -8.62
N THR A 374 13.44 11.44 -9.04
CA THR A 374 13.02 11.98 -10.34
C THR A 374 14.14 11.85 -11.37
N PRO A 375 13.84 11.82 -12.69
CA PRO A 375 14.87 11.79 -13.73
C PRO A 375 15.89 12.94 -13.64
N ALA A 376 15.48 14.13 -13.18
CA ALA A 376 16.41 15.25 -13.02
C ALA A 376 17.33 15.06 -11.82
N SER A 377 16.78 14.66 -10.66
CA SER A 377 17.61 14.35 -9.48
C SER A 377 18.59 13.20 -9.74
N GLU A 378 18.16 12.19 -10.49
CA GLU A 378 19.01 11.06 -10.86
C GLU A 378 20.17 11.50 -11.76
N LYS A 379 19.87 12.28 -12.81
CA LYS A 379 20.91 12.85 -13.68
C LYS A 379 21.89 13.73 -12.90
N ALA A 380 21.38 14.55 -11.98
CA ALA A 380 22.21 15.45 -11.18
C ALA A 380 23.28 14.67 -10.40
N TYR A 381 22.88 13.68 -9.58
CA TYR A 381 23.89 12.95 -8.80
C TYR A 381 24.81 12.09 -9.69
N LEU A 382 24.32 11.53 -10.80
CA LEU A 382 25.16 10.72 -11.70
C LEU A 382 26.28 11.55 -12.34
N ILE A 383 25.99 12.78 -12.75
CA ILE A 383 26.98 13.67 -13.37
C ILE A 383 28.08 14.05 -12.36
N PHE A 384 27.68 14.47 -11.15
CA PHE A 384 28.65 14.78 -10.09
C PHE A 384 29.45 13.55 -9.65
N ALA A 385 28.80 12.39 -9.52
CA ALA A 385 29.48 11.14 -9.21
C ALA A 385 30.53 10.78 -10.27
N ASN A 386 30.18 10.91 -11.55
CA ASN A 386 31.14 10.68 -12.63
C ASN A 386 32.33 11.63 -12.53
N GLY A 387 32.10 12.92 -12.26
CA GLY A 387 33.17 13.90 -12.04
C GLY A 387 34.07 13.56 -10.85
N THR A 388 33.52 13.01 -9.77
CA THR A 388 34.30 12.57 -8.59
C THR A 388 35.13 11.31 -8.84
N VAL A 389 34.78 10.52 -9.86
CA VAL A 389 35.53 9.32 -10.25
C VAL A 389 36.54 9.62 -11.35
N THR A 390 36.19 10.44 -12.35
CA THR A 390 37.02 10.70 -13.53
C THR A 390 38.12 11.71 -13.30
N ASN A 391 37.90 12.77 -12.51
CA ASN A 391 38.96 13.75 -12.23
C ASN A 391 40.15 13.11 -11.48
N PRO A 392 39.94 12.27 -10.45
CA PRO A 392 41.05 11.58 -9.81
C PRO A 392 41.78 10.58 -10.72
N ILE A 393 41.15 10.04 -11.78
CA ILE A 393 41.85 9.24 -12.80
C ILE A 393 42.94 10.08 -13.47
N ASN A 394 42.60 11.33 -13.84
CA ASN A 394 43.55 12.25 -14.47
C ASN A 394 44.68 12.65 -13.51
N MET A 395 44.44 12.53 -12.20
CA MET A 395 45.43 12.74 -11.13
C MET A 395 46.26 11.49 -10.82
N ARG A 396 46.03 10.37 -11.52
CA ARG A 396 46.68 9.05 -11.35
C ARG A 396 46.38 8.34 -10.02
N THR A 397 45.26 8.66 -9.39
CA THR A 397 44.76 7.87 -8.24
C THR A 397 44.28 6.48 -8.69
N GLU A 398 44.57 5.46 -7.89
CA GLU A 398 44.18 4.10 -8.21
C GLU A 398 42.67 3.88 -8.04
N LEU A 399 42.10 2.90 -8.74
CA LEU A 399 40.66 2.61 -8.65
C LEU A 399 40.22 2.25 -7.21
N VAL A 400 41.07 1.52 -6.48
CA VAL A 400 40.86 1.14 -5.07
C VAL A 400 40.75 2.37 -4.15
N GLU A 401 41.26 3.53 -4.56
CA GLU A 401 41.19 4.75 -3.75
C GLU A 401 39.90 5.56 -3.97
N ARG A 402 39.06 5.10 -4.91
CA ARG A 402 37.85 5.79 -5.39
C ARG A 402 36.79 4.79 -5.81
N GLU A 403 36.54 3.81 -4.95
CA GLU A 403 35.56 2.76 -5.14
C GLU A 403 34.14 3.33 -5.11
N PRO A 404 33.36 3.22 -6.21
CA PRO A 404 31.97 3.68 -6.24
C PRO A 404 31.07 2.72 -5.46
N LEU A 405 30.25 3.27 -4.57
CA LEU A 405 29.40 2.47 -3.67
C LEU A 405 27.95 2.35 -4.16
N GLY A 406 27.57 3.15 -5.16
CA GLY A 406 26.18 3.22 -5.63
C GLY A 406 25.20 3.46 -4.48
N SER A 407 24.07 2.77 -4.49
CA SER A 407 23.03 2.92 -3.46
C SER A 407 23.18 1.98 -2.26
N ALA A 408 24.41 1.77 -1.79
CA ALA A 408 24.69 0.95 -0.62
C ALA A 408 23.90 1.42 0.62
N THR A 409 23.47 0.47 1.45
CA THR A 409 22.75 0.71 2.70
C THR A 409 23.72 0.73 3.87
N TYR A 410 23.62 1.76 4.72
CA TYR A 410 24.43 1.88 5.94
C TYR A 410 23.55 1.81 7.16
N THR A 411 24.06 1.20 8.23
CA THR A 411 23.37 1.07 9.51
C THR A 411 24.08 1.88 10.57
N ALA A 412 23.36 2.77 11.23
CA ALA A 412 23.89 3.59 12.30
C ALA A 412 24.12 2.78 13.57
N SER A 413 25.29 2.93 14.20
CA SER A 413 25.65 2.30 15.48
C SER A 413 25.49 3.25 16.66
N ALA A 414 25.75 4.56 16.48
CA ALA A 414 25.81 5.56 17.54
C ALA A 414 24.56 6.45 17.59
N LEU A 415 24.43 7.42 16.67
CA LEU A 415 23.26 8.28 16.58
C LEU A 415 22.12 7.53 15.88
N ALA A 416 20.92 7.52 16.47
CA ALA A 416 19.78 6.72 16.00
C ALA A 416 20.14 5.23 15.73
N PRO A 417 20.56 4.46 16.76
CA PRO A 417 21.06 3.10 16.60
C PRO A 417 20.09 2.18 15.85
N GLY A 418 20.65 1.39 14.94
CA GLY A 418 19.91 0.45 14.09
C GLY A 418 19.14 1.11 12.95
N SER A 419 19.10 2.45 12.87
CA SER A 419 18.55 3.11 11.68
C SER A 419 19.39 2.80 10.45
N GLN A 420 18.74 2.66 9.30
CA GLN A 420 19.36 2.26 8.04
C GLN A 420 19.03 3.28 6.96
N LYS A 421 19.99 3.63 6.11
CA LYS A 421 19.75 4.53 4.97
C LYS A 421 20.54 4.11 3.74
N GLU A 422 19.89 4.16 2.59
CA GLU A 422 20.53 4.08 1.28
C GLU A 422 20.99 5.48 0.82
N ALA A 423 22.21 5.57 0.30
CA ALA A 423 22.68 6.75 -0.41
C ALA A 423 22.09 6.80 -1.83
N ASP A 424 22.01 7.98 -2.44
CA ASP A 424 21.84 8.04 -3.91
C ASP A 424 23.09 7.49 -4.60
N THR A 425 24.25 7.96 -4.15
CA THR A 425 25.58 7.43 -4.48
C THR A 425 26.63 7.85 -3.43
N GLY A 426 27.78 7.18 -3.42
CA GLY A 426 28.91 7.51 -2.56
C GLY A 426 30.23 6.96 -3.10
N LEU A 427 31.32 7.41 -2.48
CA LEU A 427 32.68 7.01 -2.83
C LEU A 427 33.42 6.58 -1.57
N LYS A 428 34.22 5.52 -1.67
CA LYS A 428 35.21 5.20 -0.65
C LYS A 428 36.60 4.94 -1.17
N ASN A 429 37.58 5.14 -0.29
CA ASN A 429 38.94 4.65 -0.48
C ASN A 429 39.10 3.29 0.21
N GLY A 430 39.10 2.21 -0.57
CA GLY A 430 39.22 0.83 -0.11
C GLY A 430 40.57 0.50 0.55
N LEU A 431 41.63 1.27 0.30
CA LEU A 431 42.90 1.10 1.03
C LEU A 431 42.80 1.57 2.49
N LEU A 432 42.00 2.60 2.72
CA LEU A 432 41.77 3.17 4.07
C LEU A 432 40.55 2.55 4.76
N ARG A 433 39.59 2.05 3.95
CA ARG A 433 38.27 1.57 4.35
C ARG A 433 37.94 0.24 3.64
N PRO A 434 38.68 -0.84 3.95
CA PRO A 434 38.57 -2.11 3.24
C PRO A 434 37.29 -2.91 3.58
N ASP A 435 36.58 -2.60 4.66
CA ASP A 435 35.40 -3.35 5.08
C ASP A 435 34.12 -2.82 4.42
N ASP A 436 33.57 -3.58 3.47
CA ASP A 436 32.32 -3.22 2.77
C ASP A 436 31.07 -3.25 3.67
N ALA A 437 31.12 -3.94 4.81
CA ALA A 437 29.97 -4.09 5.70
C ALA A 437 29.89 -2.97 6.74
N THR A 438 31.03 -2.45 7.20
CA THR A 438 31.06 -1.49 8.31
C THR A 438 31.67 -0.13 7.98
N ASP A 439 32.52 -0.03 6.96
CA ASP A 439 33.20 1.23 6.71
C ASP A 439 32.31 2.20 5.95
N TRP A 440 32.12 3.37 6.55
CA TRP A 440 31.35 4.47 5.95
C TRP A 440 32.03 5.02 4.69
N PRO A 441 31.30 5.65 3.75
CA PRO A 441 31.87 6.41 2.65
C PRO A 441 32.59 7.67 3.15
N GLN A 442 33.62 8.13 2.44
CA GLN A 442 34.22 9.45 2.68
C GLN A 442 33.34 10.55 2.08
N LEU A 443 32.79 10.31 0.88
CA LEU A 443 31.92 11.22 0.15
C LEU A 443 30.54 10.59 -0.05
N VAL A 444 29.50 11.35 0.25
CA VAL A 444 28.12 11.02 -0.09
C VAL A 444 27.53 12.12 -0.97
N ILE A 445 26.80 11.73 -2.01
CA ILE A 445 26.01 12.66 -2.82
C ILE A 445 24.53 12.29 -2.64
N GLU A 446 23.72 13.29 -2.28
CA GLU A 446 22.27 13.20 -2.19
C GLU A 446 21.66 14.18 -3.19
N SER A 447 20.54 13.80 -3.80
CA SER A 447 19.78 14.66 -4.70
C SER A 447 18.27 14.57 -4.47
N GLY A 448 17.55 15.62 -4.84
CA GLY A 448 16.10 15.63 -4.80
C GLY A 448 15.50 16.92 -5.33
N VAL A 449 14.19 17.06 -5.20
CA VAL A 449 13.46 18.26 -5.62
C VAL A 449 13.36 19.30 -4.50
N SER A 450 13.21 20.58 -4.86
CA SER A 450 13.18 21.69 -3.89
C SER A 450 12.04 21.62 -2.87
N GLY A 451 10.89 21.02 -3.24
CA GLY A 451 9.78 20.73 -2.30
C GLY A 451 10.17 19.81 -1.14
N SER A 452 11.29 19.09 -1.26
CA SER A 452 11.80 18.16 -0.24
C SER A 452 13.04 18.69 0.49
N LEU A 453 13.41 19.96 0.32
CA LEU A 453 14.67 20.52 0.83
C LEU A 453 14.87 20.28 2.33
N HIS A 454 13.84 20.52 3.15
CA HIS A 454 13.92 20.28 4.59
C HIS A 454 14.28 18.82 4.90
N ARG A 455 13.65 17.86 4.20
CA ARG A 455 13.89 16.43 4.39
C ARG A 455 15.27 16.01 3.87
N LEU A 456 15.70 16.55 2.74
CA LEU A 456 17.04 16.32 2.19
C LEU A 456 18.14 16.78 3.16
N ARG A 457 17.96 17.92 3.84
CA ARG A 457 18.91 18.35 4.88
C ARG A 457 18.89 17.44 6.12
N GLN A 458 17.77 16.81 6.44
CA GLN A 458 17.73 15.76 7.48
C GLN A 458 18.52 14.51 7.07
N ASP A 459 18.55 14.20 5.77
CA ASP A 459 19.38 13.11 5.25
C ASP A 459 20.87 13.45 5.37
N VAL A 460 21.27 14.71 5.15
CA VAL A 460 22.65 15.20 5.44
C VAL A 460 22.98 15.06 6.93
N ASN A 461 22.07 15.47 7.82
CA ASN A 461 22.24 15.28 9.27
C ASN A 461 22.48 13.81 9.62
N TRP A 462 21.73 12.90 8.98
CA TRP A 462 21.87 11.46 9.21
C TRP A 462 23.25 10.98 8.80
N TRP A 463 23.73 11.31 7.59
CA TRP A 463 25.04 10.87 7.12
C TRP A 463 26.20 11.35 8.00
N ILE A 464 26.22 12.63 8.38
CA ILE A 464 27.32 13.19 9.18
C ILE A 464 27.22 12.76 10.65
N GLY A 465 26.02 12.82 11.24
CA GLY A 465 25.83 12.50 12.65
C GLY A 465 25.93 11.01 12.96
N CYS A 466 25.37 10.14 12.12
CA CYS A 466 25.36 8.70 12.36
C CYS A 466 26.67 8.00 11.98
N SER A 467 27.49 8.63 11.14
CA SER A 467 28.83 8.15 10.80
C SER A 467 29.91 8.61 11.77
N GLU A 468 29.55 9.39 12.80
CA GLU A 468 30.49 9.97 13.77
C GLU A 468 31.63 10.75 13.07
N GLY A 469 31.29 11.49 12.01
CA GLY A 469 32.25 12.28 11.25
C GLY A 469 33.09 11.48 10.25
N MET A 470 32.84 10.17 10.08
CA MET A 470 33.53 9.37 9.06
C MET A 470 33.11 9.76 7.63
N VAL A 471 31.90 10.28 7.43
CA VAL A 471 31.53 10.95 6.18
C VAL A 471 32.13 12.36 6.19
N LEU A 472 33.16 12.56 5.36
CA LEU A 472 34.00 13.76 5.34
C LEU A 472 33.42 14.88 4.49
N LEU A 473 32.56 14.55 3.53
CA LEU A 473 31.92 15.47 2.61
C LEU A 473 30.54 14.94 2.20
N VAL A 474 29.52 15.79 2.31
CA VAL A 474 28.19 15.53 1.74
C VAL A 474 27.88 16.61 0.72
N LEU A 475 27.56 16.21 -0.51
CA LEU A 475 27.09 17.11 -1.55
C LEU A 475 25.58 16.90 -1.74
N LEU A 476 24.79 17.94 -1.49
CA LEU A 476 23.34 17.92 -1.65
C LEU A 476 22.94 18.70 -2.91
N LEU A 477 22.34 18.00 -3.88
CA LEU A 477 21.94 18.52 -5.19
C LEU A 477 20.42 18.67 -5.28
N VAL A 478 19.94 19.90 -5.22
CA VAL A 478 18.51 20.22 -5.16
C VAL A 478 18.05 20.80 -6.49
N VAL A 479 17.16 20.08 -7.15
CA VAL A 479 16.53 20.47 -8.41
C VAL A 479 15.30 21.30 -8.10
N ASP A 480 15.33 22.58 -8.45
CA ASP A 480 14.17 23.46 -8.41
C ASP A 480 13.59 23.59 -9.82
N CYS A 481 12.51 22.87 -10.07
CA CYS A 481 11.93 22.79 -11.40
C CYS A 481 11.18 24.09 -11.78
N GLY A 482 10.41 24.63 -10.84
CA GLY A 482 9.59 25.82 -11.02
C GLY A 482 10.37 27.12 -11.20
N GLN A 483 11.66 27.17 -10.84
CA GLN A 483 12.59 28.26 -11.17
C GLN A 483 13.68 27.83 -12.15
N ARG A 484 13.69 26.57 -12.60
CA ARG A 484 14.78 25.95 -13.40
C ARG A 484 16.16 26.25 -12.81
N ARG A 485 16.33 25.92 -11.54
CA ARG A 485 17.60 26.09 -10.81
C ARG A 485 18.15 24.74 -10.34
N LEU A 486 19.46 24.62 -10.34
CA LEU A 486 20.18 23.56 -9.64
C LEU A 486 20.91 24.20 -8.46
N ILE A 487 20.50 23.86 -7.24
CA ILE A 487 21.11 24.35 -6.01
C ILE A 487 22.03 23.26 -5.48
N ILE A 488 23.26 23.61 -5.16
CA ILE A 488 24.31 22.69 -4.73
C ILE A 488 24.77 23.14 -3.35
N GLU A 489 24.49 22.33 -2.34
CA GLU A 489 24.94 22.57 -0.97
C GLU A 489 26.09 21.62 -0.61
N LYS A 490 27.19 22.18 -0.14
CA LYS A 490 28.38 21.43 0.29
C LYS A 490 28.48 21.43 1.80
N TYR A 491 28.58 20.25 2.42
CA TYR A 491 28.63 20.09 3.87
C TYR A 491 29.87 19.35 4.34
N PHE A 492 30.45 19.81 5.45
CA PHE A 492 31.49 19.09 6.20
C PHE A 492 31.00 18.68 7.58
N PRO A 493 31.56 17.60 8.16
CA PRO A 493 31.36 17.30 9.56
C PRO A 493 32.06 18.35 10.43
N GLN A 494 31.33 18.94 11.36
CA GLN A 494 31.85 19.82 12.42
C GLN A 494 31.68 19.12 13.76
N GLN A 495 32.79 18.96 14.49
CA GLN A 495 32.77 18.42 15.84
C GLN A 495 32.21 19.46 16.81
N LEU A 496 31.22 19.09 17.61
CA LEU A 496 30.75 19.91 18.72
C LEU A 496 31.85 19.93 19.81
N ARG A 497 32.55 21.07 19.98
CA ARG A 497 33.46 21.29 21.13
C ARG A 497 32.71 21.98 22.26
N GLN A 498 32.84 21.49 23.49
CA GLN A 498 32.37 22.24 24.66
C GLN A 498 33.05 23.60 24.78
N GLY A 499 32.28 24.61 25.21
CA GLY A 499 32.77 25.94 25.56
C GLY A 499 33.89 25.89 26.60
N GLY A 500 34.79 26.87 26.51
CA GLY A 500 36.04 26.92 27.27
C GLY A 500 35.88 26.90 28.79
N GLY A 501 36.73 26.09 29.43
CA GLY A 501 36.97 26.05 30.87
C GLY A 501 37.99 24.98 31.19
N GLY A 502 39.28 25.32 31.15
CA GLY A 502 40.37 24.40 31.46
C GLY A 502 40.33 23.93 32.92
N GLY A 503 39.90 22.70 33.14
CA GLY A 503 40.01 21.99 34.41
C GLY A 503 40.10 20.48 34.19
N PRO A 504 40.80 19.70 35.04
CA PRO A 504 41.04 18.28 34.80
C PRO A 504 39.74 17.47 34.95
N VAL A 505 39.44 16.65 33.95
CA VAL A 505 38.31 15.71 33.95
C VAL A 505 38.54 14.65 35.04
N THR A 506 37.61 14.52 35.98
CA THR A 506 37.70 13.49 37.04
C THR A 506 37.16 12.16 36.54
N ARG A 507 37.71 11.04 37.05
CA ARG A 507 37.35 9.65 36.67
C ARG A 507 35.84 9.33 36.74
N ALA A 508 35.04 10.12 37.45
CA ALA A 508 33.59 9.95 37.55
C ALA A 508 32.83 10.33 36.26
N GLN A 509 33.36 11.24 35.43
CA GLN A 509 32.75 11.63 34.15
C GLN A 509 32.96 10.60 33.03
N ALA A 510 33.82 9.59 33.22
CA ALA A 510 34.07 8.53 32.23
C ALA A 510 33.04 7.38 32.28
N ALA A 511 32.21 7.30 33.33
CA ALA A 511 31.34 6.14 33.61
C ALA A 511 29.86 6.35 33.23
N HIS A 512 29.44 7.57 32.91
CA HIS A 512 28.13 7.84 32.32
C HIS A 512 28.35 8.18 30.84
N GLY A 513 27.84 7.34 29.93
CA GLY A 513 28.09 7.42 28.50
C GLY A 513 28.02 8.85 27.93
N ARG A 514 29.02 9.20 27.13
CA ARG A 514 29.15 10.50 26.46
C ARG A 514 27.98 10.71 25.50
N MET A 515 26.98 11.48 25.91
CA MET A 515 25.84 11.86 25.06
C MET A 515 26.10 13.13 24.21
N ASP A 516 27.21 13.85 24.42
CA ASP A 516 27.43 15.20 23.85
C ASP A 516 28.65 15.35 22.90
N ASP A 517 29.39 14.27 22.58
CA ASP A 517 30.52 14.30 21.63
C ASP A 517 30.02 13.92 20.20
N GLY A 518 29.20 14.79 19.58
CA GLY A 518 28.60 14.53 18.27
C GLY A 518 29.21 15.33 17.10
N PHE A 519 29.02 14.82 15.88
CA PHE A 519 29.27 15.59 14.65
C PHE A 519 27.96 16.14 14.09
N VAL A 520 27.98 17.41 13.69
CA VAL A 520 26.87 18.08 13.02
C VAL A 520 27.30 18.58 11.65
N PRO A 521 26.40 18.66 10.66
CA PRO A 521 26.77 19.18 9.36
C PRO A 521 26.95 20.70 9.40
N GLN A 522 28.11 21.16 8.95
CA GLN A 522 28.38 22.56 8.67
C GLN A 522 28.20 22.81 7.18
N LEU A 523 27.26 23.69 6.81
CA LEU A 523 27.12 24.18 5.44
C LEU A 523 28.33 25.06 5.10
N VAL A 524 29.12 24.61 4.13
CA VAL A 524 30.37 25.26 3.71
C VAL A 524 30.10 26.26 2.58
N ALA A 525 29.28 25.86 1.62
CA ALA A 525 28.95 26.66 0.47
C ALA A 525 27.58 26.27 -0.10
N THR A 526 26.91 27.26 -0.68
CA THR A 526 25.74 27.07 -1.55
C THR A 526 26.05 27.73 -2.89
N THR A 527 25.91 26.95 -3.95
CA THR A 527 26.07 27.43 -5.34
C THR A 527 24.77 27.19 -6.08
N VAL A 528 24.27 28.21 -6.77
CA VAL A 528 22.99 28.15 -7.50
C VAL A 528 23.26 28.36 -8.98
N VAL A 529 22.88 27.39 -9.80
CA VAL A 529 22.88 27.52 -11.26
C VAL A 529 21.47 27.91 -11.69
N ASP A 530 21.32 29.14 -12.21
CA ASP A 530 20.06 29.65 -12.72
C ASP A 530 20.02 29.56 -14.25
N MET A 531 19.21 28.62 -14.76
CA MET A 531 19.03 28.40 -16.19
C MET A 531 17.88 29.23 -16.79
N ARG A 532 17.20 30.08 -16.00
CA ARG A 532 16.26 31.11 -16.49
C ARG A 532 16.94 32.44 -16.76
N ALA A 533 18.06 32.72 -16.11
CA ALA A 533 18.86 33.90 -16.40
C ALA A 533 19.34 33.88 -17.86
N ASP A 534 19.46 35.06 -18.47
CA ASP A 534 19.99 35.24 -19.82
C ASP A 534 21.17 36.24 -19.80
N PRO A 535 22.43 35.79 -19.99
CA PRO A 535 22.82 34.37 -20.13
C PRO A 535 22.64 33.58 -18.80
N PRO A 536 22.62 32.23 -18.85
CA PRO A 536 22.58 31.42 -17.63
C PRO A 536 23.64 31.83 -16.62
N ALA A 537 23.23 31.93 -15.35
CA ALA A 537 24.05 32.53 -14.30
C ALA A 537 24.40 31.50 -13.22
N VAL A 538 25.57 31.69 -12.61
CA VAL A 538 25.99 30.92 -11.42
C VAL A 538 26.16 31.92 -10.27
N GLU A 539 25.39 31.72 -9.22
CA GLU A 539 25.47 32.51 -7.98
C GLU A 539 26.20 31.70 -6.90
N GLY A 540 27.12 32.34 -6.18
CA GLY A 540 27.95 31.69 -5.16
C GLY A 540 29.33 31.24 -5.68
N PRO A 541 30.14 30.58 -4.83
CA PRO A 541 31.47 30.15 -5.20
C PRO A 541 31.45 28.96 -6.18
N PRO A 542 32.56 28.68 -6.90
CA PRO A 542 32.75 27.43 -7.61
C PRO A 542 32.56 26.21 -6.69
N VAL A 543 32.10 25.09 -7.23
CA VAL A 543 31.96 23.86 -6.46
C VAL A 543 33.33 23.17 -6.42
N VAL A 544 34.06 23.39 -5.33
CA VAL A 544 35.34 22.74 -5.06
C VAL A 544 35.11 21.53 -4.16
N LEU A 545 35.56 20.35 -4.58
CA LEU A 545 35.57 19.14 -3.77
C LEU A 545 37.01 18.83 -3.36
N GLU A 546 37.28 18.97 -2.07
CA GLU A 546 38.62 18.85 -1.50
C GLU A 546 39.16 17.43 -1.71
N PHE A 547 40.34 17.31 -2.31
CA PHE A 547 40.95 16.01 -2.62
C PHE A 547 41.00 15.11 -1.39
N GLU A 548 41.42 15.68 -0.25
CA GLU A 548 41.55 14.93 1.00
C GLU A 548 40.22 14.40 1.55
N ARG A 549 39.08 15.00 1.19
CA ARG A 549 37.75 14.57 1.62
C ARG A 549 37.11 13.61 0.63
N VAL A 550 37.43 13.74 -0.66
CA VAL A 550 36.98 12.80 -1.70
C VAL A 550 37.74 11.48 -1.60
N VAL A 551 39.08 11.55 -1.45
CA VAL A 551 39.98 10.38 -1.44
C VAL A 551 40.27 9.89 -0.01
N GLY A 552 40.09 10.73 1.00
CA GLY A 552 40.32 10.36 2.41
C GLY A 552 41.78 10.41 2.86
N ARG A 553 42.71 10.88 2.01
CA ARG A 553 44.12 11.11 2.34
C ARG A 553 44.63 12.41 1.72
N ARG A 554 45.74 12.92 2.26
CA ARG A 554 46.40 14.11 1.71
C ARG A 554 46.90 13.85 0.27
N PRO A 555 46.92 14.89 -0.58
CA PRO A 555 47.49 14.80 -1.92
C PRO A 555 49.00 14.53 -1.86
N VAL A 556 49.49 13.75 -2.82
CA VAL A 556 50.88 13.35 -3.00
C VAL A 556 51.39 13.97 -4.29
N GLY A 557 52.22 15.01 -4.15
CA GLY A 557 52.76 15.75 -5.27
C GLY A 557 51.79 16.75 -5.90
N PRO A 558 52.21 17.47 -6.94
CA PRO A 558 51.46 18.59 -7.50
C PRO A 558 50.32 18.18 -8.45
N SER A 559 50.26 16.92 -8.86
CA SER A 559 49.21 16.42 -9.78
C SER A 559 47.90 16.07 -9.08
N GLU A 560 47.95 15.79 -7.78
CA GLU A 560 46.76 15.55 -6.97
C GLU A 560 46.29 16.88 -6.37
N CYS A 561 45.11 17.34 -6.75
CA CYS A 561 44.55 18.61 -6.34
C CYS A 561 43.03 18.52 -6.18
N ASP A 562 42.42 19.58 -5.65
CA ASP A 562 40.98 19.63 -5.47
C ASP A 562 40.23 19.56 -6.81
N ILE A 563 39.06 18.94 -6.81
CA ILE A 563 38.20 18.84 -7.99
C ILE A 563 37.36 20.11 -8.06
N VAL A 564 37.56 20.92 -9.10
CA VAL A 564 36.86 22.20 -9.26
C VAL A 564 35.86 22.11 -10.42
N PHE A 565 34.58 22.37 -10.12
CA PHE A 565 33.56 22.64 -11.13
C PHE A 565 33.38 24.15 -11.26
N GLU A 566 33.89 24.70 -12.35
CA GLU A 566 33.83 26.13 -12.65
C GLU A 566 32.44 26.54 -13.15
N ALA A 567 32.17 27.83 -13.20
CA ALA A 567 30.86 28.35 -13.64
C ALA A 567 30.42 27.78 -15.00
N LYS A 568 31.36 27.62 -15.95
CA LYS A 568 31.08 27.02 -17.27
C LYS A 568 30.60 25.56 -17.17
N ASP A 569 31.22 24.78 -16.29
CA ASP A 569 30.91 23.35 -16.12
C ASP A 569 29.54 23.24 -15.44
N LEU A 570 29.29 24.08 -14.45
CA LEU A 570 28.02 24.15 -13.72
C LEU A 570 26.85 24.56 -14.62
N VAL A 571 27.04 25.51 -15.55
CA VAL A 571 26.03 25.87 -16.56
C VAL A 571 25.76 24.70 -17.51
N GLU A 572 26.79 23.98 -17.96
CA GLU A 572 26.60 22.79 -18.80
C GLU A 572 25.80 21.70 -18.05
N ILE A 573 26.17 21.42 -16.79
CA ILE A 573 25.47 20.47 -15.93
C ILE A 573 24.01 20.91 -15.74
N GLY A 574 23.75 22.18 -15.43
CA GLY A 574 22.41 22.74 -15.31
C GLY A 574 21.59 22.54 -16.58
N GLY A 575 22.19 22.78 -17.76
CA GLY A 575 21.59 22.55 -19.07
C GLY A 575 21.29 21.09 -19.39
N ILE A 576 21.99 20.12 -18.79
CA ILE A 576 21.70 18.68 -18.93
C ILE A 576 20.60 18.24 -17.95
N VAL A 577 20.72 18.65 -16.68
CA VAL A 577 19.79 18.28 -15.60
C VAL A 577 18.39 18.85 -15.85
N LEU A 578 18.32 20.13 -16.25
CA LEU A 578 17.08 20.90 -16.35
C LEU A 578 16.51 20.98 -17.77
N ARG A 579 17.09 20.25 -18.75
CA ARG A 579 16.72 20.31 -20.18
C ARG A 579 15.25 20.03 -20.45
N TRP A 580 14.67 19.11 -19.68
CA TRP A 580 13.34 18.55 -19.92
C TRP A 580 12.27 19.18 -19.02
N ILE A 581 12.67 20.19 -18.24
CA ILE A 581 11.76 20.94 -17.39
C ILE A 581 11.17 22.07 -18.24
N PRO A 582 9.84 22.10 -18.42
CA PRO A 582 9.16 23.04 -19.30
C PRO A 582 9.32 24.51 -18.90
#